data_AF-I0FFE2-F1
#
_entry.id   AF-I0FFE2-F1
#
_cell.length_a   1.000
_cell.length_b   1.000
_cell.length_c   1.000
_cell.angle_alpha   90.00
_cell.angle_beta   90.00
_cell.angle_gamma   90.00
#
_symmetry.space_group_name_H-M   'P 1'
#
loop_
_entity.id
_entity.type
_entity.pdbx_description
1 polymer ?
#
loop_
_entity_poly.entity_id
_entity_poly.type
_entity_poly.pdbx_seq_one_letter_code
_entity_poly.pdbx_strand_id
1 'polypeptide(L)'
;MKGKVEEFIGKISKIEEGTKKAALGANDSAVIGGVVKANSVGANTDLGSIKNLVEGIKEIVDLVITEGDGQADKTKPADADKKNIGKLFGGKTEDAGGAEDKHVAAASASIGAVSGADILKAIAGANASANKDGKVSEAKDAAALALAKGTNTDNEDKLTTAESKKDAVIAAGIALRGMAKDGKFIVKDDGDKKTEAESAKGAAANAVSKVLSTLTIAIRNTVDEGLKGINEVLGGIKQGEDSQAKVSK
;
A
#
# COMPACT_ATOMS: atom_id res chain seq x y z
N MET A 1 24.20 -28.43 -3.80
CA MET A 1 23.72 -27.50 -4.86
C MET A 1 22.22 -27.62 -5.06
N LYS A 2 21.69 -28.79 -5.46
CA LYS A 2 20.25 -29.03 -5.75
C LYS A 2 19.28 -28.42 -4.72
N GLY A 3 19.46 -28.73 -3.43
CA GLY A 3 18.54 -28.22 -2.38
C GLY A 3 18.50 -26.70 -2.25
N LYS A 4 19.63 -25.99 -2.48
CA LYS A 4 19.66 -24.51 -2.44
C LYS A 4 18.98 -23.89 -3.66
N VAL A 5 19.12 -24.53 -4.82
CA VAL A 5 18.41 -24.12 -6.04
C VAL A 5 16.90 -24.33 -5.88
N GLU A 6 16.47 -25.46 -5.32
CA GLU A 6 15.05 -25.74 -5.05
C GLU A 6 14.45 -24.76 -4.04
N GLU A 7 15.17 -24.46 -2.94
CA GLU A 7 14.76 -23.43 -1.97
C GLU A 7 14.59 -22.06 -2.64
N PHE A 8 15.56 -21.67 -3.49
CA PHE A 8 15.52 -20.39 -4.18
C PHE A 8 14.34 -20.29 -5.16
N ILE A 9 14.15 -21.31 -6.01
CA ILE A 9 13.03 -21.37 -6.95
C ILE A 9 11.70 -21.30 -6.19
N GLY A 10 11.57 -22.01 -5.06
CA GLY A 10 10.37 -21.96 -4.23
C GLY A 10 10.03 -20.56 -3.70
N LYS A 11 11.03 -19.74 -3.35
CA LYS A 11 10.82 -18.33 -2.98
C LYS A 11 10.34 -17.51 -4.18
N ILE A 12 10.98 -17.65 -5.33
CA ILE A 12 10.61 -16.92 -6.56
C ILE A 12 9.18 -17.27 -7.00
N SER A 13 8.78 -18.54 -6.93
CA SER A 13 7.42 -18.95 -7.28
C SER A 13 6.36 -18.27 -6.39
N LYS A 14 6.61 -18.14 -5.08
CA LYS A 14 5.69 -17.41 -4.18
C LYS A 14 5.61 -15.92 -4.49
N ILE A 15 6.74 -15.29 -4.83
CA ILE A 15 6.76 -13.88 -5.27
C ILE A 15 5.93 -13.73 -6.55
N GLU A 16 6.08 -14.65 -7.50
CA GLU A 16 5.33 -14.66 -8.76
C GLU A 16 3.82 -14.81 -8.52
N GLU A 17 3.41 -15.75 -7.67
CA GLU A 17 2.01 -15.97 -7.30
C GLU A 17 1.38 -14.72 -6.67
N GLY A 18 2.02 -14.15 -5.66
CA GLY A 18 1.55 -12.92 -5.00
C GLY A 18 1.50 -11.73 -5.96
N THR A 19 2.48 -11.61 -6.87
CA THR A 19 2.51 -10.54 -7.87
C THR A 19 1.37 -10.67 -8.87
N LYS A 20 1.12 -11.88 -9.40
CA LYS A 20 -0.01 -12.14 -10.31
C LYS A 20 -1.33 -11.80 -9.63
N LYS A 21 -1.49 -12.17 -8.36
CA LYS A 21 -2.68 -11.88 -7.58
C LYS A 21 -2.88 -10.38 -7.35
N ALA A 22 -1.84 -9.65 -6.93
CA ALA A 22 -1.91 -8.20 -6.76
C ALA A 22 -2.24 -7.47 -8.07
N ALA A 23 -1.70 -7.93 -9.21
CA ALA A 23 -1.98 -7.37 -10.52
C ALA A 23 -3.48 -7.47 -10.92
N LEU A 24 -4.20 -8.48 -10.41
CA LEU A 24 -5.65 -8.57 -10.59
C LEU A 24 -6.43 -7.46 -9.89
N GLY A 25 -5.82 -6.71 -8.97
CA GLY A 25 -6.46 -5.54 -8.34
C GLY A 25 -5.98 -4.18 -8.85
N ALA A 26 -4.81 -4.12 -9.50
CA ALA A 26 -4.31 -2.94 -10.21
C ALA A 26 -4.56 -3.05 -11.73
N ASN A 27 -5.81 -3.32 -12.12
CA ASN A 27 -6.18 -3.63 -13.51
C ASN A 27 -6.92 -2.50 -14.24
N ASP A 28 -7.02 -1.33 -13.62
CA ASP A 28 -7.74 -0.18 -14.17
C ASP A 28 -6.84 0.63 -15.11
N SER A 29 -7.43 1.22 -16.15
CA SER A 29 -6.76 2.18 -17.03
C SER A 29 -6.87 3.62 -16.52
N ALA A 30 -7.64 3.83 -15.45
CA ALA A 30 -7.73 5.12 -14.78
C ALA A 30 -6.37 5.57 -14.22
N VAL A 31 -6.19 6.89 -14.14
CA VAL A 31 -4.99 7.48 -13.53
C VAL A 31 -4.92 7.17 -12.04
N ILE A 32 -3.71 6.91 -11.54
CA ILE A 32 -3.45 6.76 -10.09
C ILE A 32 -3.93 8.02 -9.38
N GLY A 33 -4.73 7.81 -8.34
CA GLY A 33 -5.24 8.89 -7.51
C GLY A 33 -6.23 9.80 -8.22
N GLY A 34 -7.09 9.24 -9.09
CA GLY A 34 -8.25 9.95 -9.60
C GLY A 34 -9.02 10.64 -8.47
N VAL A 35 -9.61 11.80 -8.77
CA VAL A 35 -10.33 12.61 -7.79
C VAL A 35 -11.75 12.87 -8.27
N VAL A 36 -12.65 13.11 -7.32
CA VAL A 36 -14.01 13.60 -7.57
C VAL A 36 -14.37 14.63 -6.52
N LYS A 37 -15.21 15.60 -6.90
CA LYS A 37 -15.86 16.48 -5.93
C LYS A 37 -16.83 15.69 -5.05
N ALA A 38 -16.88 16.03 -3.76
CA ALA A 38 -17.96 15.60 -2.88
C ALA A 38 -19.33 15.86 -3.53
N ASN A 39 -20.28 14.95 -3.32
CA ASN A 39 -21.60 14.83 -3.99
C ASN A 39 -21.63 14.20 -5.40
N SER A 40 -20.49 13.90 -6.01
CA SER A 40 -20.44 13.25 -7.34
C SER A 40 -20.69 11.74 -7.26
N VAL A 41 -21.46 11.21 -8.22
CA VAL A 41 -21.69 9.77 -8.40
C VAL A 41 -20.42 9.13 -8.98
N GLY A 42 -19.47 8.69 -8.15
CA GLY A 42 -18.23 8.09 -8.69
C GLY A 42 -17.15 7.63 -7.71
N ALA A 43 -17.28 7.87 -6.40
CA ALA A 43 -16.28 7.44 -5.42
C ALA A 43 -16.47 6.00 -4.93
N ASN A 44 -16.70 5.04 -5.84
CA ASN A 44 -17.06 3.67 -5.48
C ASN A 44 -15.94 2.66 -5.81
N THR A 45 -14.98 2.53 -4.89
CA THR A 45 -13.80 1.66 -5.06
C THR A 45 -14.17 0.18 -5.13
N ASP A 46 -13.58 -0.55 -6.07
CA ASP A 46 -13.88 -1.96 -6.29
C ASP A 46 -13.37 -2.87 -5.15
N LEU A 47 -14.27 -3.70 -4.62
CA LEU A 47 -13.97 -4.61 -3.51
C LEU A 47 -13.01 -5.72 -3.93
N GLY A 48 -13.23 -6.30 -5.12
CA GLY A 48 -12.38 -7.36 -5.64
C GLY A 48 -10.94 -6.89 -5.82
N SER A 49 -10.77 -5.65 -6.29
CA SER A 49 -9.48 -5.02 -6.50
C SER A 49 -8.71 -4.81 -5.20
N ILE A 50 -9.36 -4.26 -4.16
CA ILE A 50 -8.74 -4.10 -2.84
C ILE A 50 -8.37 -5.45 -2.24
N LYS A 51 -9.26 -6.45 -2.32
CA LYS A 51 -8.99 -7.81 -1.84
C LYS A 51 -7.75 -8.41 -2.52
N ASN A 52 -7.70 -8.37 -3.85
CA ASN A 52 -6.58 -8.91 -4.63
C ASN A 52 -5.25 -8.20 -4.33
N LEU A 53 -5.27 -6.86 -4.19
CA LEU A 53 -4.09 -6.09 -3.79
C LEU A 53 -3.60 -6.49 -2.41
N VAL A 54 -4.48 -6.54 -1.41
CA VAL A 54 -4.12 -6.89 -0.03
C VAL A 54 -3.56 -8.30 0.04
N GLU A 55 -4.25 -9.29 -0.53
CA GLU A 55 -3.80 -10.69 -0.47
C GLU A 55 -2.51 -10.92 -1.26
N GLY A 56 -2.40 -10.38 -2.48
CA GLY A 56 -1.21 -10.55 -3.31
C GLY A 56 0.02 -9.85 -2.72
N ILE A 57 -0.13 -8.63 -2.20
CA ILE A 57 0.97 -7.91 -1.53
C ILE A 57 1.37 -8.64 -0.25
N LYS A 58 0.41 -9.16 0.53
CA LYS A 58 0.70 -9.93 1.74
C LYS A 58 1.58 -11.15 1.48
N GLU A 59 1.26 -11.93 0.44
CA GLU A 59 2.04 -13.11 0.05
C GLU A 59 3.51 -12.77 -0.24
N ILE A 60 3.79 -11.60 -0.82
CA ILE A 60 5.15 -11.12 -1.10
C ILE A 60 5.80 -10.55 0.17
N VAL A 61 5.09 -9.69 0.92
CA VAL A 61 5.61 -8.97 2.10
C VAL A 61 6.05 -9.92 3.21
N ASP A 62 5.30 -10.99 3.45
CA ASP A 62 5.65 -12.00 4.45
C ASP A 62 6.95 -12.74 4.10
N LEU A 63 7.35 -12.71 2.83
CA LEU A 63 8.56 -13.36 2.33
C LEU A 63 9.76 -12.41 2.25
N VAL A 64 9.57 -11.17 1.78
CA VAL A 64 10.69 -10.28 1.38
C VAL A 64 10.89 -9.07 2.30
N ILE A 65 9.95 -8.77 3.19
CA ILE A 65 10.04 -7.60 4.10
C ILE A 65 10.22 -8.08 5.55
N THR A 66 11.39 -7.84 6.12
CA THR A 66 11.74 -8.23 7.49
C THR A 66 11.59 -7.11 8.52
N GLU A 67 11.56 -5.86 8.08
CA GLU A 67 11.49 -4.67 8.94
C GLU A 67 10.21 -3.85 8.69
N GLY A 68 10.03 -2.79 9.49
CA GLY A 68 8.91 -1.85 9.37
C GLY A 68 7.82 -2.07 10.42
N ASP A 69 7.05 -1.01 10.66
CA ASP A 69 5.93 -1.01 11.59
C ASP A 69 4.65 -0.58 10.85
N GLY A 70 3.75 -1.54 10.62
CA GLY A 70 2.46 -1.31 9.97
C GLY A 70 1.53 -0.39 10.77
N GLN A 71 1.86 -0.12 12.04
CA GLN A 71 1.13 0.78 12.93
C GLN A 71 1.93 2.05 13.23
N ALA A 72 2.96 2.37 12.44
CA ALA A 72 3.80 3.55 12.66
C ALA A 72 2.96 4.84 12.69
N ASP A 73 3.26 5.68 13.67
CA ASP A 73 2.56 6.93 13.98
C ASP A 73 3.56 7.99 14.42
N LYS A 74 4.03 8.76 13.44
CA LYS A 74 5.20 9.64 13.49
C LYS A 74 4.82 11.11 13.39
N THR A 75 3.64 11.44 12.86
CA THR A 75 3.17 12.81 12.68
C THR A 75 2.14 13.23 13.74
N LYS A 76 2.11 14.53 14.04
CA LYS A 76 1.15 15.15 14.95
C LYS A 76 0.66 16.50 14.42
N PRO A 77 0.00 16.54 13.24
CA PRO A 77 -0.63 17.78 12.77
C PRO A 77 -1.80 18.15 13.70
N ALA A 78 -2.45 19.29 13.44
CA ALA A 78 -3.65 19.66 14.18
C ALA A 78 -4.68 18.52 14.16
N ASP A 79 -5.28 18.21 15.32
CA ASP A 79 -6.16 17.05 15.48
C ASP A 79 -7.35 17.08 14.49
N ALA A 80 -7.89 18.26 14.24
CA ALA A 80 -8.94 18.45 13.23
C ALA A 80 -8.46 18.08 11.82
N ASP A 81 -7.25 18.50 11.43
CA ASP A 81 -6.70 18.21 10.11
C ASP A 81 -6.37 16.72 9.97
N LYS A 82 -5.81 16.09 11.02
CA LYS A 82 -5.57 14.64 11.05
C LYS A 82 -6.86 13.86 10.84
N LYS A 83 -7.90 14.17 11.63
CA LYS A 83 -9.21 13.52 11.54
C LYS A 83 -9.85 13.70 10.17
N ASN A 84 -9.72 14.89 9.58
CA ASN A 84 -10.32 15.23 8.31
C ASN A 84 -9.56 14.69 7.08
N ILE A 85 -8.40 14.04 7.24
CA ILE A 85 -7.81 13.19 6.18
C ILE A 85 -8.84 12.17 5.69
N GLY A 86 -9.69 11.67 6.60
CA GLY A 86 -10.78 10.77 6.31
C GLY A 86 -11.70 11.20 5.16
N LYS A 87 -11.84 12.50 4.95
CA LYS A 87 -12.66 13.06 3.87
C LYS A 87 -12.17 12.67 2.47
N LEU A 88 -10.89 12.32 2.32
CA LEU A 88 -10.34 11.79 1.06
C LEU A 88 -10.99 10.46 0.67
N PHE A 89 -11.45 9.69 1.65
CA PHE A 89 -12.03 8.36 1.44
C PHE A 89 -13.55 8.39 1.40
N GLY A 90 -14.16 9.15 2.31
CA GLY A 90 -15.61 9.21 2.50
C GLY A 90 -16.09 10.58 2.93
N GLY A 91 -15.70 11.64 2.21
CA GLY A 91 -16.24 12.98 2.42
C GLY A 91 -17.76 13.04 2.34
N LYS A 92 -18.36 14.01 3.02
CA LYS A 92 -19.82 14.09 3.09
C LYS A 92 -20.45 14.26 1.72
N THR A 93 -21.63 13.67 1.50
CA THR A 93 -22.39 13.79 0.23
C THR A 93 -23.18 15.10 0.14
N GLU A 94 -22.51 16.21 0.44
CA GLU A 94 -22.99 17.59 0.32
C GLU A 94 -21.97 18.44 -0.45
N ASP A 95 -22.38 19.62 -0.91
CA ASP A 95 -21.44 20.53 -1.60
C ASP A 95 -20.28 20.89 -0.67
N ALA A 96 -19.06 20.85 -1.21
CA ALA A 96 -17.82 21.08 -0.45
C ALA A 96 -17.54 20.12 0.73
N GLY A 97 -18.23 18.98 0.83
CA GLY A 97 -18.06 17.99 1.91
C GLY A 97 -16.73 17.21 1.91
N GLY A 98 -15.91 17.37 0.87
CA GLY A 98 -14.68 16.62 0.63
C GLY A 98 -13.44 17.19 1.33
N ALA A 99 -12.28 16.60 1.03
CA ALA A 99 -11.00 17.05 1.58
C ALA A 99 -10.58 18.43 1.03
N GLU A 100 -10.05 19.29 1.90
CA GLU A 100 -9.41 20.56 1.55
C GLU A 100 -7.90 20.36 1.45
N ASP A 101 -7.20 21.32 0.86
CA ASP A 101 -5.74 21.26 0.68
C ASP A 101 -4.98 20.95 1.99
N LYS A 102 -5.37 21.55 3.11
CA LYS A 102 -4.75 21.25 4.43
C LYS A 102 -4.92 19.80 4.88
N HIS A 103 -6.04 19.14 4.53
CA HIS A 103 -6.26 17.74 4.84
C HIS A 103 -5.37 16.85 3.96
N VAL A 104 -5.22 17.23 2.68
CA VAL A 104 -4.29 16.56 1.76
C VAL A 104 -2.84 16.73 2.23
N ALA A 105 -2.45 17.93 2.66
CA ALA A 105 -1.12 18.20 3.21
C ALA A 105 -0.84 17.35 4.46
N ALA A 106 -1.82 17.18 5.35
CA ALA A 106 -1.70 16.29 6.51
C ALA A 106 -1.54 14.80 6.10
N ALA A 107 -2.24 14.38 5.05
CA ALA A 107 -2.08 13.05 4.46
C ALA A 107 -0.68 12.88 3.83
N SER A 108 -0.20 13.87 3.07
CA SER A 108 1.14 13.90 2.50
C SER A 108 2.23 13.88 3.57
N ALA A 109 2.03 14.58 4.70
CA ALA A 109 2.95 14.52 5.84
C ALA A 109 3.01 13.10 6.43
N SER A 110 1.85 12.45 6.57
CA SER A 110 1.75 11.06 7.05
C SER A 110 2.53 10.11 6.12
N ILE A 111 2.32 10.23 4.79
CA ILE A 111 3.06 9.47 3.77
C ILE A 111 4.56 9.77 3.84
N GLY A 112 4.94 11.04 3.99
CA GLY A 112 6.33 11.48 4.06
C GLY A 112 7.09 10.90 5.26
N ALA A 113 6.43 10.80 6.41
CA ALA A 113 7.03 10.36 7.67
C ALA A 113 7.26 8.83 7.76
N VAL A 114 6.47 8.03 7.05
CA VAL A 114 6.60 6.56 7.07
C VAL A 114 7.49 6.03 5.96
N SER A 115 8.12 4.88 6.23
CA SER A 115 8.91 4.15 5.24
C SER A 115 7.97 3.36 4.31
N GLY A 116 8.44 2.95 3.13
CA GLY A 116 7.64 2.05 2.29
C GLY A 116 7.43 0.67 2.93
N ALA A 117 8.31 0.23 3.84
CA ALA A 117 8.15 -1.00 4.59
C ALA A 117 7.00 -0.88 5.62
N ASP A 118 6.89 0.27 6.31
CA ASP A 118 5.75 0.57 7.20
C ASP A 118 4.43 0.49 6.41
N ILE A 119 4.39 1.10 5.22
CA ILE A 119 3.21 1.07 4.33
C ILE A 119 2.89 -0.37 3.88
N LEU A 120 3.89 -1.12 3.42
CA LEU A 120 3.73 -2.52 2.98
C LEU A 120 3.24 -3.43 4.11
N LYS A 121 3.75 -3.25 5.34
CA LYS A 121 3.28 -3.99 6.52
C LYS A 121 1.85 -3.63 6.88
N ALA A 122 1.47 -2.36 6.79
CA ALA A 122 0.07 -1.94 6.99
C ALA A 122 -0.88 -2.54 5.93
N ILE A 123 -0.45 -2.63 4.66
CA ILE A 123 -1.22 -3.32 3.61
C ILE A 123 -1.35 -4.81 3.91
N ALA A 124 -0.25 -5.51 4.21
CA ALA A 124 -0.25 -6.94 4.48
C ALA A 124 -1.04 -7.33 5.75
N GLY A 125 -1.10 -6.41 6.72
CA GLY A 125 -1.89 -6.53 7.94
C GLY A 125 -3.37 -6.20 7.79
N ALA A 126 -3.79 -5.61 6.67
CA ALA A 126 -5.17 -5.21 6.46
C ALA A 126 -6.12 -6.40 6.24
N ASN A 127 -7.39 -6.25 6.62
CA ASN A 127 -8.39 -7.27 6.40
C ASN A 127 -8.83 -7.31 4.93
N ALA A 128 -8.40 -8.34 4.19
CA ALA A 128 -8.81 -8.57 2.81
C ALA A 128 -10.33 -8.80 2.62
N SER A 129 -11.05 -9.09 3.70
CA SER A 129 -12.51 -9.24 3.71
C SER A 129 -13.23 -8.01 4.28
N ALA A 130 -12.61 -6.83 4.21
CA ALA A 130 -13.25 -5.59 4.61
C ALA A 130 -14.55 -5.34 3.81
N ASN A 131 -15.54 -4.74 4.46
CA ASN A 131 -16.82 -4.45 3.83
C ASN A 131 -16.68 -3.30 2.83
N LYS A 132 -17.30 -3.47 1.66
CA LYS A 132 -17.48 -2.38 0.69
C LYS A 132 -18.40 -1.30 1.29
N ASP A 133 -18.16 -0.06 0.90
CA ASP A 133 -18.98 1.10 1.28
C ASP A 133 -19.03 1.34 2.81
N GLY A 134 -17.96 0.98 3.51
CA GLY A 134 -17.81 1.24 4.95
C GLY A 134 -17.75 2.74 5.28
N LYS A 135 -17.93 3.08 6.55
CA LYS A 135 -17.76 4.46 7.03
C LYS A 135 -16.30 4.69 7.40
N VAL A 136 -15.81 5.90 7.16
CA VAL A 136 -14.44 6.29 7.56
C VAL A 136 -14.26 6.19 9.07
N SER A 137 -15.28 6.59 9.83
CA SER A 137 -15.30 6.51 11.29
C SER A 137 -15.31 5.09 11.87
N GLU A 138 -15.47 4.06 11.04
CA GLU A 138 -15.47 2.66 11.48
C GLU A 138 -14.26 1.89 10.94
N ALA A 139 -13.47 2.50 10.05
CA ALA A 139 -12.30 1.88 9.46
C ALA A 139 -11.25 1.56 10.53
N LYS A 140 -10.78 0.31 10.57
CA LYS A 140 -9.77 -0.18 11.52
C LYS A 140 -8.45 -0.55 10.86
N ASP A 141 -8.39 -0.52 9.54
CA ASP A 141 -7.21 -0.86 8.76
C ASP A 141 -7.23 -0.13 7.41
N ALA A 142 -6.17 -0.34 6.63
CA ALA A 142 -5.98 0.30 5.33
C ALA A 142 -7.03 -0.12 4.28
N ALA A 143 -7.50 -1.37 4.33
CA ALA A 143 -8.46 -1.90 3.36
C ALA A 143 -9.86 -1.32 3.60
N ALA A 144 -10.31 -1.31 4.85
CA ALA A 144 -11.57 -0.68 5.25
C ALA A 144 -11.56 0.82 4.96
N LEU A 145 -10.42 1.50 5.18
CA LEU A 145 -10.28 2.91 4.85
C LEU A 145 -10.35 3.15 3.33
N ALA A 146 -9.63 2.34 2.53
CA ALA A 146 -9.65 2.44 1.09
C ALA A 146 -11.05 2.20 0.48
N LEU A 147 -11.83 1.29 1.07
CA LEU A 147 -13.21 0.96 0.67
C LEU A 147 -14.27 1.89 1.23
N ALA A 148 -13.90 2.83 2.10
CA ALA A 148 -14.87 3.71 2.73
C ALA A 148 -15.57 4.61 1.70
N LYS A 149 -16.78 5.04 2.02
CA LYS A 149 -17.62 5.86 1.14
C LYS A 149 -18.20 7.06 1.87
N GLY A 150 -18.53 8.09 1.08
CA GLY A 150 -19.21 9.28 1.56
C GLY A 150 -20.59 9.00 2.16
N THR A 151 -20.99 9.88 3.07
CA THR A 151 -22.18 9.75 3.92
C THR A 151 -22.78 11.15 4.16
N ASN A 152 -24.06 11.23 4.54
CA ASN A 152 -24.71 12.48 4.94
C ASN A 152 -24.70 12.70 6.46
N THR A 153 -24.11 11.79 7.23
CA THR A 153 -24.09 11.85 8.69
C THR A 153 -22.87 12.61 9.19
N ASP A 154 -23.06 13.43 10.22
CA ASP A 154 -21.98 14.14 10.87
C ASP A 154 -20.89 13.22 11.44
N ASN A 155 -19.63 13.57 11.20
CA ASN A 155 -18.42 12.91 11.71
C ASN A 155 -18.14 11.50 11.20
N GLU A 156 -19.01 10.91 10.36
CA GLU A 156 -18.72 9.61 9.74
C GLU A 156 -17.63 9.68 8.66
N ASP A 157 -17.30 10.90 8.19
CA ASP A 157 -16.23 11.25 7.25
C ASP A 157 -14.86 11.45 7.91
N LYS A 158 -14.78 11.31 9.24
CA LYS A 158 -13.56 11.55 10.03
C LYS A 158 -12.91 10.25 10.47
N LEU A 159 -11.57 10.26 10.57
CA LEU A 159 -10.82 9.21 11.22
C LEU A 159 -11.07 9.26 12.73
N THR A 160 -11.76 8.27 13.30
CA THR A 160 -12.12 8.25 14.73
C THR A 160 -11.39 7.14 15.49
N THR A 161 -11.18 5.98 14.87
CA THR A 161 -10.46 4.83 15.45
C THR A 161 -8.99 5.17 15.70
N ALA A 162 -8.35 4.46 16.63
CA ALA A 162 -6.94 4.67 16.93
C ALA A 162 -6.05 4.22 15.76
N GLU A 163 -6.46 3.16 15.08
CA GLU A 163 -5.75 2.53 13.97
C GLU A 163 -5.83 3.38 12.70
N SER A 164 -7.01 3.91 12.34
CA SER A 164 -7.16 4.73 11.12
C SER A 164 -6.37 6.02 11.15
N LYS A 165 -5.96 6.50 12.33
CA LYS A 165 -5.14 7.71 12.50
C LYS A 165 -3.65 7.45 12.34
N LYS A 166 -3.21 6.19 12.31
CA LYS A 166 -1.79 5.83 12.18
C LYS A 166 -1.28 6.23 10.80
N ASP A 167 -0.08 6.81 10.74
CA ASP A 167 0.49 7.29 9.48
C ASP A 167 0.64 6.17 8.45
N ALA A 168 1.08 4.99 8.90
CA ALA A 168 1.24 3.82 8.03
C ALA A 168 -0.11 3.36 7.46
N VAL A 169 -1.16 3.32 8.28
CA VAL A 169 -2.52 2.95 7.87
C VAL A 169 -3.11 3.98 6.90
N ILE A 170 -2.91 5.28 7.15
CA ILE A 170 -3.33 6.35 6.23
C ILE A 170 -2.63 6.21 4.88
N ALA A 171 -1.30 6.09 4.89
CA ALA A 171 -0.51 5.98 3.67
C ALA A 171 -0.84 4.69 2.90
N ALA A 172 -1.08 3.57 3.60
CA ALA A 172 -1.51 2.32 3.00
C ALA A 172 -2.92 2.40 2.41
N GLY A 173 -3.87 3.04 3.10
CA GLY A 173 -5.21 3.28 2.57
C GLY A 173 -5.17 4.12 1.29
N ILE A 174 -4.33 5.16 1.26
CA ILE A 174 -4.11 5.99 0.07
C ILE A 174 -3.47 5.17 -1.05
N ALA A 175 -2.44 4.37 -0.76
CA ALA A 175 -1.81 3.53 -1.77
C ALA A 175 -2.79 2.50 -2.36
N LEU A 176 -3.54 1.79 -1.51
CA LEU A 176 -4.54 0.80 -1.93
C LEU A 176 -5.61 1.44 -2.79
N ARG A 177 -6.20 2.55 -2.34
CA ARG A 177 -7.24 3.26 -3.12
C ARG A 177 -6.67 3.86 -4.39
N GLY A 178 -5.43 4.32 -4.41
CA GLY A 178 -4.77 4.85 -5.61
C GLY A 178 -4.47 3.80 -6.67
N MET A 179 -4.26 2.54 -6.27
CA MET A 179 -4.00 1.40 -7.19
C MET A 179 -5.26 0.66 -7.62
N ALA A 180 -6.29 0.64 -6.77
CA ALA A 180 -7.49 -0.14 -7.01
C ALA A 180 -8.36 0.41 -8.13
N LYS A 181 -9.04 -0.51 -8.82
CA LYS A 181 -10.08 -0.16 -9.80
C LYS A 181 -11.17 0.71 -9.18
N ASP A 182 -11.57 1.74 -9.92
CA ASP A 182 -12.55 2.75 -9.49
C ASP A 182 -12.16 3.48 -8.19
N GLY A 183 -10.88 3.41 -7.84
CA GLY A 183 -10.28 4.11 -6.71
C GLY A 183 -10.19 5.61 -6.96
N LYS A 184 -11.05 6.39 -6.30
CA LYS A 184 -11.05 7.86 -6.40
C LYS A 184 -11.09 8.54 -5.05
N PHE A 185 -10.31 9.60 -4.88
CA PHE A 185 -10.31 10.43 -3.68
C PHE A 185 -11.35 11.53 -3.76
N ILE A 186 -11.94 11.87 -2.62
CA ILE A 186 -13.01 12.87 -2.53
C ILE A 186 -12.41 14.19 -2.04
N VAL A 187 -12.49 15.21 -2.89
CA VAL A 187 -11.98 16.55 -2.61
C VAL A 187 -13.13 17.55 -2.56
N LYS A 188 -12.87 18.72 -1.97
CA LYS A 188 -13.84 19.82 -1.87
C LYS A 188 -14.21 20.37 -3.23
N ASP A 189 -13.24 20.49 -4.13
CA ASP A 189 -13.38 21.00 -5.49
C ASP A 189 -12.40 20.25 -6.41
N ASP A 190 -12.91 19.69 -7.51
CA ASP A 190 -12.14 18.95 -8.51
C ASP A 190 -12.04 19.70 -9.85
N GLY A 191 -12.42 20.97 -9.89
CA GLY A 191 -12.27 21.83 -11.06
C GLY A 191 -10.81 22.04 -11.47
N ASP A 192 -10.62 22.61 -12.66
CA ASP A 192 -9.29 22.86 -13.22
C ASP A 192 -8.39 23.65 -12.25
N LYS A 193 -7.16 23.15 -12.06
CA LYS A 193 -6.08 23.80 -11.27
C LYS A 193 -6.38 23.96 -9.78
N LYS A 194 -7.31 23.17 -9.22
CA LYS A 194 -7.56 23.16 -7.77
C LYS A 194 -6.44 22.44 -7.03
N THR A 195 -5.89 23.12 -6.01
CA THR A 195 -4.74 22.63 -5.27
C THR A 195 -5.05 21.31 -4.57
N GLU A 196 -6.23 21.17 -3.95
CA GLU A 196 -6.62 19.94 -3.27
C GLU A 196 -6.70 18.73 -4.23
N ALA A 197 -7.15 18.95 -5.46
CA ALA A 197 -7.26 17.91 -6.49
C ALA A 197 -5.87 17.44 -6.97
N GLU A 198 -4.99 18.38 -7.30
CA GLU A 198 -3.62 18.06 -7.75
C GLU A 198 -2.76 17.50 -6.62
N SER A 199 -2.89 18.06 -5.40
CA SER A 199 -2.21 17.54 -4.21
C SER A 199 -2.65 16.11 -3.88
N ALA A 200 -3.94 15.77 -4.06
CA ALA A 200 -4.44 14.42 -3.77
C ALA A 200 -3.88 13.39 -4.76
N LYS A 201 -3.84 13.73 -6.06
CA LYS A 201 -3.14 12.91 -7.08
C LYS A 201 -1.67 12.73 -6.74
N GLY A 202 -0.99 13.81 -6.35
CA GLY A 202 0.42 13.77 -5.94
C GLY A 202 0.67 12.92 -4.69
N ALA A 203 -0.21 13.02 -3.68
CA ALA A 203 -0.14 12.19 -2.48
C ALA A 203 -0.32 10.70 -2.82
N ALA A 204 -1.28 10.37 -3.68
CA ALA A 204 -1.49 9.01 -4.16
C ALA A 204 -0.29 8.47 -4.92
N ALA A 205 0.23 9.23 -5.89
CA ALA A 205 1.40 8.85 -6.67
C ALA A 205 2.63 8.63 -5.77
N ASN A 206 2.84 9.45 -4.75
CA ASN A 206 3.93 9.29 -3.79
C ASN A 206 3.77 8.01 -2.95
N ALA A 207 2.58 7.78 -2.38
CA ALA A 207 2.31 6.57 -1.60
C ALA A 207 2.50 5.29 -2.43
N VAL A 208 1.94 5.24 -3.65
CA VAL A 208 2.11 4.11 -4.58
C VAL A 208 3.58 3.93 -4.98
N SER A 209 4.28 5.03 -5.30
CA SER A 209 5.71 4.97 -5.66
C SER A 209 6.58 4.44 -4.53
N LYS A 210 6.30 4.83 -3.27
CA LYS A 210 7.00 4.28 -2.09
C LYS A 210 6.77 2.78 -1.92
N VAL A 211 5.53 2.32 -2.10
CA VAL A 211 5.16 0.89 -2.04
C VAL A 211 5.92 0.12 -3.11
N LEU A 212 5.82 0.54 -4.38
CA LEU A 212 6.42 -0.19 -5.51
C LEU A 212 7.95 -0.18 -5.47
N SER A 213 8.57 0.95 -5.14
CA SER A 213 10.04 1.04 -5.04
C SER A 213 10.59 0.16 -3.92
N THR A 214 9.96 0.16 -2.75
CA THR A 214 10.38 -0.67 -1.62
C THR A 214 10.20 -2.15 -1.92
N LEU A 215 9.04 -2.52 -2.49
CA LEU A 215 8.77 -3.91 -2.87
C LEU A 215 9.76 -4.41 -3.94
N THR A 216 10.08 -3.57 -4.94
CA THR A 216 11.07 -3.88 -5.98
C THR A 216 12.45 -4.12 -5.38
N ILE A 217 12.91 -3.26 -4.45
CA ILE A 217 14.21 -3.43 -3.79
C ILE A 217 14.22 -4.70 -2.94
N ALA A 218 13.16 -4.97 -2.19
CA ALA A 218 13.08 -6.15 -1.34
C ALA A 218 13.09 -7.46 -2.14
N ILE A 219 12.38 -7.51 -3.28
CA ILE A 219 12.43 -8.64 -4.21
C ILE A 219 13.83 -8.80 -4.79
N ARG A 220 14.51 -7.71 -5.20
CA ARG A 220 15.89 -7.77 -5.70
C ARG A 220 16.85 -8.32 -4.65
N ASN A 221 16.78 -7.81 -3.42
CA ASN A 221 17.61 -8.32 -2.33
C ASN A 221 17.38 -9.82 -2.08
N THR A 222 16.12 -10.27 -2.12
CA THR A 222 15.77 -11.69 -1.98
C THR A 222 16.36 -12.53 -3.12
N VAL A 223 16.33 -12.02 -4.36
CA VAL A 223 16.94 -12.64 -5.54
C VAL A 223 18.46 -12.73 -5.37
N ASP A 224 19.10 -11.63 -5.00
CA ASP A 224 20.56 -11.52 -4.85
C ASP A 224 21.08 -12.44 -3.75
N GLU A 225 20.41 -12.48 -2.59
CA GLU A 225 20.73 -13.41 -1.50
C GLU A 225 20.61 -14.87 -1.92
N GLY A 226 19.55 -15.21 -2.67
CA GLY A 226 19.35 -16.56 -3.20
C GLY A 226 20.47 -16.98 -4.17
N LEU A 227 20.82 -16.10 -5.10
CA LEU A 227 21.90 -16.33 -6.07
C LEU A 227 23.27 -16.43 -5.38
N LYS A 228 23.53 -15.59 -4.36
CA LYS A 228 24.75 -15.65 -3.56
C LYS A 228 24.87 -17.01 -2.85
N GLY A 229 23.80 -17.49 -2.23
CA GLY A 229 23.78 -18.80 -1.58
C GLY A 229 24.04 -19.97 -2.56
N ILE A 230 23.56 -19.88 -3.80
CA ILE A 230 23.87 -20.88 -4.84
C ILE A 230 25.37 -20.81 -5.21
N ASN A 231 25.91 -19.60 -5.39
CA ASN A 231 27.30 -19.40 -5.76
C ASN A 231 28.28 -19.89 -4.69
N GLU A 232 27.98 -19.68 -3.40
CA GLU A 232 28.78 -20.20 -2.29
C GLU A 232 28.86 -21.74 -2.32
N VAL A 233 27.74 -22.41 -2.57
CA VAL A 233 27.71 -23.88 -2.70
C VAL A 233 28.49 -24.36 -3.93
N LEU A 234 28.42 -23.65 -5.05
CA LEU A 234 29.20 -23.95 -6.25
C LEU A 234 30.71 -23.79 -6.00
N GLY A 235 31.12 -22.71 -5.33
CA GLY A 235 32.51 -22.47 -4.96
C GLY A 235 33.07 -23.57 -4.05
N GLY A 236 32.28 -24.05 -3.08
CA GLY A 236 32.68 -25.15 -2.21
C GLY A 236 32.90 -26.48 -2.94
N ILE A 237 32.08 -26.79 -3.96
CA ILE A 237 32.28 -27.99 -4.79
C ILE A 237 33.61 -27.94 -5.54
N LYS A 238 33.93 -26.79 -6.16
CA LYS A 238 35.21 -26.59 -6.89
C LYS A 238 36.43 -26.82 -5.99
N GLN A 239 36.42 -26.30 -4.76
CA GLN A 239 37.53 -26.48 -3.82
C GLN A 239 37.68 -27.93 -3.34
N GLY A 240 36.59 -28.68 -3.23
CA GLY A 240 36.61 -30.10 -2.87
C GLY A 240 37.25 -30.98 -3.96
N GLU A 241 36.96 -30.69 -5.22
CA GLU A 241 37.58 -31.39 -6.37
C GLU A 241 39.09 -31.11 -6.47
N ASP A 242 39.50 -29.85 -6.30
CA ASP A 242 40.92 -29.46 -6.32
C ASP A 242 41.72 -30.07 -5.15
N SER A 243 41.07 -30.30 -4.01
CA SER A 243 41.70 -30.91 -2.83
C SER A 243 41.88 -32.42 -3.00
N GLN A 244 40.92 -33.14 -3.59
CA GLN A 244 41.07 -34.58 -3.89
C GLN A 244 42.13 -34.85 -4.97
N ALA A 245 42.28 -33.94 -5.94
CA ALA A 245 43.31 -34.02 -6.97
C ALA A 245 44.74 -33.83 -6.42
N LYS A 246 44.91 -33.07 -5.31
CA LYS A 246 46.21 -32.86 -4.66
C LYS A 246 46.64 -33.99 -3.71
N VAL A 247 45.69 -34.71 -3.10
CA VAL A 247 45.98 -35.83 -2.18
C VAL A 247 46.30 -37.13 -2.95
N SER A 248 45.90 -37.21 -4.23
CA SER A 248 46.10 -38.38 -5.09
C SER A 248 47.41 -38.35 -5.91
N LYS A 249 48.37 -37.49 -5.56
CA LYS A 249 49.73 -37.41 -6.14
C LYS A 249 50.78 -37.68 -5.08
#